data_AF-A0A349PII6-F1
#
_entry.id   AF-A0A349PII6-F1
#
_cell.length_a   1.000
_cell.length_b   1.000
_cell.length_c   1.000
_cell.angle_alpha   90.00
_cell.angle_beta   90.00
_cell.angle_gamma   90.00
#
_symmetry.space_group_name_H-M   'P 1'
#
loop_
_entity.id
_entity.type
_entity.pdbx_description
1 polymer ?
#
loop_
_entity_poly.entity_id
_entity_poly.type
_entity_poly.pdbx_seq_one_letter_code
_entity_poly.pdbx_strand_id
1 'polypeptide(L)' 'MQKIIIQKLQKIFSRIFSDVSFLEDEIEIIYPPEEFGDYSTNIALKVAKKLKKNPREIAELVK' A
#
# COMPACT_ATOMS: atom_id res chain seq x y z
N MET A 1 -5.69 -14.70 -7.11
CA MET A 1 -4.47 -14.50 -6.29
C MET A 1 -4.29 -13.04 -5.87
N GLN A 2 -4.36 -12.06 -6.78
CA GLN A 2 -4.23 -10.62 -6.44
C GLN A 2 -5.20 -10.11 -5.36
N LYS A 3 -6.44 -10.62 -5.34
CA LYS A 3 -7.44 -10.24 -4.33
C LYS A 3 -7.02 -10.53 -2.88
N ILE A 4 -6.24 -11.59 -2.64
CA ILE A 4 -5.73 -11.93 -1.30
C ILE A 4 -4.66 -10.91 -0.87
N ILE A 5 -3.83 -10.46 -1.80
CA ILE A 5 -2.80 -9.44 -1.55
C ILE A 5 -3.46 -8.11 -1.18
N ILE A 6 -4.48 -7.69 -1.95
CA ILE A 6 -5.25 -6.48 -1.69
C ILE A 6 -5.88 -6.50 -0.29
N GLN A 7 -6.56 -7.60 0.07
CA GLN A 7 -7.17 -7.74 1.40
C GLN A 7 -6.14 -7.69 2.53
N LYS A 8 -4.97 -8.33 2.34
CA LYS A 8 -3.88 -8.25 3.34
C LYS A 8 -3.37 -6.82 3.49
N LEU A 9 -3.14 -6.11 2.38
CA LEU A 9 -2.72 -4.70 2.41
C LEU A 9 -3.74 -3.85 3.14
N GLN A 10 -5.03 -3.93 2.80
CA GLN A 10 -6.09 -3.20 3.49
C GLN A 10 -6.08 -3.45 5.00
N LYS A 11 -5.90 -4.71 5.42
CA LYS A 11 -5.87 -5.07 6.85
C LYS A 11 -4.65 -4.52 7.59
N ILE A 12 -3.48 -4.48 6.96
CA ILE A 12 -2.27 -3.93 7.57
C ILE A 12 -2.40 -2.41 7.67
N PHE A 13 -2.82 -1.76 6.59
CA PHE A 13 -2.98 -0.32 6.56
C PHE A 13 -4.07 0.16 7.52
N SER A 14 -5.20 -0.53 7.64
CA SER A 14 -6.26 -0.17 8.61
C SER A 14 -5.81 -0.32 10.06
N ARG A 15 -4.85 -1.22 10.33
CA ARG A 15 -4.27 -1.40 11.67
C ARG A 15 -3.30 -0.29 12.06
N ILE A 16 -2.53 0.23 11.09
CA ILE A 16 -1.55 1.29 11.33
C ILE A 16 -2.20 2.67 11.26
N PHE A 17 -3.15 2.85 10.34
CA PHE A 17 -3.81 4.11 10.04
C PHE A 17 -5.33 3.95 10.15
N SER A 18 -5.86 4.17 11.34
CA SER A 18 -7.30 4.04 11.63
C SER A 18 -8.17 4.98 10.78
N ASP A 19 -7.64 6.14 10.40
CA ASP A 19 -8.37 7.18 9.66
C ASP A 19 -8.30 7.02 8.14
N VAL A 20 -7.63 5.96 7.66
CA VAL A 20 -7.35 5.79 6.24
C VAL A 20 -7.93 4.47 5.72
N SER A 21 -8.97 4.60 4.91
CA SER A 21 -9.55 3.50 4.13
C SER A 21 -9.31 3.68 2.64
N PHE A 22 -9.18 2.56 1.93
CA PHE A 22 -8.99 2.49 0.47
C PHE A 22 -9.97 1.52 -0.14
N LEU A 23 -10.51 1.90 -1.29
CA LEU A 23 -11.25 0.97 -2.15
C LEU A 23 -10.28 0.02 -2.86
N GLU A 24 -10.74 -1.17 -3.26
CA GLU A 24 -9.90 -2.14 -4.00
C GLU A 24 -9.38 -1.51 -5.30
N ASP A 25 -10.21 -0.70 -5.99
CA ASP A 25 -9.83 0.02 -7.22
C ASP A 25 -8.76 1.10 -7.02
N GLU A 26 -8.53 1.53 -5.78
CA GLU A 26 -7.43 2.45 -5.48
C GLU A 26 -6.09 1.73 -5.32
N ILE A 27 -6.05 0.40 -5.25
CA ILE A 27 -4.83 -0.35 -5.01
C ILE A 27 -4.35 -0.93 -6.33
N GLU A 28 -3.32 -0.31 -6.92
CA GLU A 28 -2.68 -0.87 -8.10
C GLU A 28 -1.55 -1.80 -7.66
N ILE A 29 -1.53 -2.99 -8.25
CA ILE A 29 -0.44 -3.97 -8.10
C ILE A 29 0.18 -4.15 -9.48
N ILE A 30 1.48 -3.94 -9.57
CA ILE A 30 2.27 -4.12 -10.79
C ILE A 30 3.40 -5.12 -10.53
N TYR A 31 3.93 -5.68 -11.62
CA TYR A 31 5.18 -6.41 -11.62
C TYR A 31 6.32 -5.43 -11.88
N PRO A 32 7.16 -5.12 -10.89
CA PRO A 32 8.28 -4.21 -11.09
C PRO A 32 9.46 -4.95 -11.76
N PRO A 33 10.54 -4.23 -12.11
CA PRO A 33 11.79 -4.87 -12.52
C PRO A 33 12.30 -5.86 -11.43
N GLU A 34 13.05 -6.88 -11.85
CA GLU A 34 13.49 -7.99 -10.96
C GLU A 34 14.20 -7.53 -9.67
N GLU A 35 14.84 -6.36 -9.69
CA GLU A 35 15.51 -5.76 -8.53
C GLU A 35 14.56 -5.32 -7.40
N PHE A 36 13.26 -5.19 -7.67
CA PHE A 36 12.25 -4.69 -6.71
C PHE A 36 11.30 -5.80 -6.20
N GLY A 37 11.58 -7.06 -6.52
CA GLY A 37 10.80 -8.23 -6.10
C GLY A 37 9.61 -8.55 -7.00
N ASP A 38 8.73 -9.44 -6.55
CA ASP A 38 7.67 -10.02 -7.39
C ASP A 38 6.51 -9.05 -7.66
N TYR A 39 6.20 -8.17 -6.70
CA TYR A 39 5.05 -7.27 -6.76
C TYR A 39 5.37 -5.92 -6.14
N SER A 40 4.81 -4.85 -6.73
CA SER A 40 4.87 -3.48 -6.21
C SER A 40 3.48 -2.85 -6.19
N THR A 41 3.26 -1.90 -5.28
CA THR A 41 1.96 -1.23 -5.11
C THR A 41 2.08 0.27 -4.84
N ASN A 42 1.10 1.03 -5.33
CA ASN A 42 1.03 2.49 -5.18
C ASN A 42 0.39 2.96 -3.86
N ILE A 43 -0.05 2.05 -2.98
CA ILE A 43 -0.85 2.42 -1.81
C ILE A 43 -0.12 3.34 -0.83
N ALA A 44 1.19 3.16 -0.63
CA ALA A 44 1.99 4.03 0.24
C ALA A 44 1.97 5.50 -0.21
N LEU A 45 1.99 5.75 -1.53
CA LEU A 45 1.88 7.10 -2.10
C LEU A 45 0.50 7.70 -1.85
N LYS A 46 -0.56 6.91 -2.00
CA LYS A 46 -1.94 7.36 -1.77
C LYS A 46 -2.19 7.70 -0.29
N VAL A 47 -1.70 6.87 0.62
CA VAL A 47 -1.73 7.12 2.07
C VAL A 47 -0.97 8.39 2.42
N ALA A 48 0.26 8.53 1.91
CA ALA A 48 1.11 9.68 2.16
C ALA A 48 0.45 11.00 1.71
N LYS A 49 -0.24 11.00 0.57
CA LYS A 49 -1.01 12.16 0.09
C LYS A 49 -2.17 12.51 1.02
N LYS A 50 -2.92 11.52 1.53
CA LYS A 50 -4.03 11.73 2.48
C LYS A 50 -3.52 12.25 3.82
N LEU A 51 -2.40 11.72 4.32
CA LEU A 51 -1.81 12.08 5.60
C LEU A 51 -0.82 13.26 5.55
N LYS A 52 -0.53 13.79 4.35
CA LYS A 52 0.53 14.80 4.10
C LYS A 52 1.89 14.40 4.70
N LYS A 53 2.24 13.11 4.61
CA LYS A 53 3.51 12.54 5.10
C LYS A 53 4.42 12.12 3.94
N ASN A 54 5.66 11.76 4.25
CA ASN A 54 6.59 11.24 3.26
C ASN A 54 6.20 9.79 2.88
N PRO A 55 6.02 9.45 1.59
CA PRO A 55 5.71 8.08 1.16
C PRO A 55 6.70 7.02 1.64
N ARG A 56 7.98 7.36 1.76
CA ARG A 56 9.01 6.44 2.27
C ARG A 56 8.77 6.09 3.73
N GLU A 57 8.39 7.05 4.56
CA GLU A 57 8.06 6.81 5.97
C GLU A 57 6.83 5.90 6.09
N ILE A 58 5.82 6.11 5.24
CA ILE A 58 4.63 5.24 5.21
C ILE A 58 5.00 3.81 4.81
N ALA A 59 5.84 3.64 3.79
CA ALA A 59 6.27 2.32 3.34
C ALA A 59 7.08 1.57 4.41
N GLU A 60 7.99 2.26 5.12
CA GLU A 60 8.80 1.66 6.18
C GLU A 60 7.98 1.23 7.40
N LEU A 61 6.83 1.86 7.68
CA LEU A 61 5.92 1.45 8.76
C LEU A 61 5.21 0.12 8.51
N VAL A 62 5.17 -0.32 7.25
CA VAL A 62 4.35 -1.46 6.77
C VAL A 62 5.22 -2.66 6.37
N LYS A 63 6.55 -2.51 6.44
CA LYS A 63 7.56 -3.52 6.11
C LYS A 63 7.46 -4.74 7.03
#